data_AF-A0A967GU08-F1
#
_entry.id   AF-A0A967GU08-F1
#
_cell.length_a   1.000
_cell.length_b   1.000
_cell.length_c   1.000
_cell.angle_alpha   90.00
_cell.angle_beta   90.00
_cell.angle_gamma   90.00
#
_symmetry.space_group_name_H-M   'P 1'
#
loop_
_entity.id
_entity.type
_entity.pdbx_description
1 polymer ?
#
loop_
_entity_poly.entity_id
_entity_poly.type
_entity_poly.pdbx_seq_one_letter_code
_entity_poly.pdbx_strand_id
1 'polypeptide(L)' 'MSWRGTKGGIEAARMGHDVVMTPTSHLYFDYYQSEDRDNEPLAIGGFLPLETVYGYDPVPAELTDA' A
#
# COMPACT_ATOMS: atom_id res chain seq x y z
N MET A 1 -12.16 2.32 0.39
CA MET A 1 -10.74 2.55 0.07
C MET A 1 -9.89 2.29 1.31
N SER A 2 -9.00 1.30 1.26
CA SER A 2 -8.18 0.91 2.42
C SER A 2 -6.78 1.51 2.31
N TRP A 3 -6.54 2.59 3.05
CA TRP A 3 -5.25 3.29 3.03
C TRP A 3 -4.39 3.08 4.28
N ARG A 4 -5.01 2.83 5.45
CA ARG A 4 -4.31 2.48 6.69
C ARG A 4 -4.10 0.97 6.77
N GLY A 5 -3.24 0.44 5.90
CA GLY A 5 -3.02 -0.99 5.73
C GLY A 5 -4.18 -1.71 5.02
N THR A 6 -4.17 -3.05 5.08
CA THR A 6 -5.11 -3.94 4.36
C THR A 6 -6.32 -4.38 5.17
N LYS A 7 -6.24 -4.34 6.51
CA LYS A 7 -7.28 -4.85 7.42
C LYS A 7 -8.67 -4.28 7.12
N GLY A 8 -8.77 -2.97 6.92
CA GLY A 8 -10.05 -2.32 6.62
C GLY A 8 -10.67 -2.80 5.30
N GLY A 9 -9.84 -3.02 4.28
CA GLY A 9 -10.26 -3.57 3.00
C GLY A 9 -10.74 -5.01 3.09
N ILE A 10 -10.04 -5.86 3.87
CA ILE A 10 -10.44 -7.26 4.09
C ILE A 10 -11.81 -7.34 4.74
N GLU A 11 -12.04 -6.58 5.82
CA GLU A 11 -13.33 -6.59 6.51
C GLU A 11 -14.46 -6.05 5.61
N ALA A 12 -14.22 -5.00 4.83
CA ALA A 12 -15.19 -4.48 3.87
C ALA A 12 -15.54 -5.49 2.76
N ALA A 13 -14.54 -6.17 2.21
CA ALA A 13 -14.73 -7.21 1.20
C ALA A 13 -15.56 -8.38 1.74
N ARG A 14 -15.31 -8.83 2.98
CA ARG A 14 -16.10 -9.87 3.65
C ARG A 14 -17.56 -9.50 3.86
N MET A 15 -17.87 -8.22 3.99
CA MET A 15 -19.24 -7.71 4.06
C MET A 15 -19.91 -7.54 2.68
N GLY A 16 -19.22 -7.91 1.59
CA GLY A 16 -19.73 -7.80 0.22
C GLY A 16 -19.67 -6.38 -0.36
N HIS A 17 -18.83 -5.50 0.19
CA HIS A 17 -18.60 -4.18 -0.39
C HIS A 17 -17.45 -4.19 -1.39
N ASP A 18 -17.55 -3.33 -2.41
CA ASP A 18 -16.43 -3.06 -3.31
C ASP A 18 -15.29 -2.36 -2.57
N VAL A 19 -14.05 -2.80 -2.85
CA VAL A 19 -12.85 -2.30 -2.19
C VAL A 19 -11.82 -1.86 -3.21
N VAL A 20 -11.26 -0.66 -2.96
CA VAL A 20 -10.03 -0.19 -3.61
C VAL A 20 -8.93 -0.23 -2.55
N MET A 21 -7.88 -1.03 -2.80
CA MET A 21 -6.70 -1.12 -1.93
C MET A 21 -5.71 -0.02 -2.28
N THR A 22 -5.34 0.81 -1.30
CA THR A 22 -4.39 1.90 -1.45
C THR A 22 -3.48 2.02 -0.21
N PRO A 23 -2.91 0.93 0.35
CA PRO A 23 -2.23 1.00 1.64
C PRO A 23 -0.99 1.88 1.60
N THR A 24 -0.77 2.67 2.65
CA THR A 24 0.42 3.54 2.81
C THR A 24 1.74 2.77 2.74
N SER A 25 1.73 1.48 3.06
CA SER A 25 2.92 0.63 2.98
C SER A 25 3.41 0.35 1.56
N HIS A 26 2.56 0.55 0.54
CA HIS A 26 2.89 0.19 -0.85
C HIS A 26 2.55 1.28 -1.89
N LEU A 27 1.57 2.15 -1.63
CA LEU A 27 0.94 2.98 -2.68
C LEU A 27 0.87 4.48 -2.36
N TYR A 28 1.64 4.96 -1.38
CA TYR A 28 1.71 6.38 -1.04
C TYR A 28 2.97 7.01 -1.65
N PHE A 29 2.83 7.50 -2.89
CA PHE A 29 3.95 7.99 -3.71
C PHE A 29 4.39 9.42 -3.39
N ASP A 30 3.84 9.99 -2.32
CA ASP A 30 4.33 11.17 -1.63
C ASP A 30 5.49 10.85 -0.65
N TYR A 31 5.89 9.57 -0.54
CA TYR A 31 7.03 9.11 0.28
C TYR A 31 8.35 9.11 -0.50
N TYR A 32 9.47 9.16 0.22
CA TYR A 32 10.81 9.00 -0.37
C TYR A 32 10.95 7.66 -1.10
N GLN A 33 11.67 7.64 -2.21
CA GLN A 33 11.90 6.42 -3.02
C GLN A 33 13.38 5.98 -3.02
N SER A 34 14.27 6.79 -2.45
CA SER A 34 15.70 6.52 -2.25
C SER A 34 16.08 6.66 -0.78
N GLU A 35 17.10 5.90 -0.34
CA GLU A 35 17.74 6.11 0.97
C GLU A 35 18.61 7.37 0.99
N ASP A 36 19.09 7.80 -0.19
CA ASP A 36 19.85 9.04 -0.37
C ASP A 36 18.91 10.25 -0.35
N ARG A 37 18.39 10.55 0.84
CA ARG A 37 17.37 11.60 1.05
C ARG A 37 17.91 13.01 0.82
N ASP A 38 19.22 13.21 0.95
CA ASP A 38 19.84 14.52 0.72
C ASP A 38 19.80 14.92 -0.76
N ASN A 39 19.70 13.92 -1.67
CA ASN A 39 19.59 14.13 -3.12
C ASN A 39 18.14 13.96 -3.66
N GLU A 40 17.15 13.73 -2.80
CA GLU A 40 15.73 13.69 -3.18
C GLU A 40 15.04 15.03 -2.92
N PRO A 41 14.00 15.40 -3.69
CA PRO A 41 13.12 16.50 -3.33
C PRO A 41 12.47 16.28 -1.94
N LEU A 42 12.17 17.37 -1.23
CA LEU A 42 11.50 17.28 0.08
C LEU A 42 10.17 16.51 -0.04
N ALA A 43 10.06 15.40 0.69
CA ALA A 43 8.87 14.57 0.78
C ALA A 43 8.29 14.55 2.21
N ILE A 44 7.06 14.04 2.39
CA ILE A 44 6.38 14.00 3.70
C ILE A 44 7.04 13.02 4.69
N GLY A 45 7.90 12.12 4.22
CA GLY A 45 8.55 11.08 5.00
C GLY A 45 8.51 9.73 4.30
N GLY A 46 8.49 8.65 5.08
CA GLY A 46 8.40 7.28 4.57
C GLY A 46 9.62 6.80 3.78
N PHE A 47 9.52 5.59 3.26
CA PHE A 47 10.45 5.01 2.28
C PHE A 47 9.70 3.94 1.50
N LEU A 48 9.59 4.12 0.19
CA LEU A 48 8.79 3.29 -0.69
C LEU A 48 9.53 3.08 -2.03
N PRO A 49 10.57 2.24 -2.05
CA PRO A 49 11.33 1.97 -3.26
C PRO A 49 10.49 1.14 -4.25
N LEU A 50 10.90 1.16 -5.53
CA LEU A 50 10.20 0.45 -6.60
C LEU A 50 10.01 -1.04 -6.31
N GLU A 51 10.98 -1.70 -5.68
CA GLU A 51 10.90 -3.11 -5.29
C GLU A 51 9.74 -3.39 -4.32
N THR A 52 9.46 -2.48 -3.39
CA THR A 52 8.34 -2.63 -2.44
C THR A 52 7.03 -2.49 -3.17
N VAL A 53 6.90 -1.50 -4.05
CA VAL A 53 5.70 -1.31 -4.88
C VAL A 53 5.46 -2.52 -5.79
N TYR A 54 6.50 -3.00 -6.45
CA TYR A 54 6.42 -4.13 -7.37
C TYR A 54 6.06 -5.45 -6.67
N GLY A 55 6.52 -5.63 -5.43
CA GLY A 55 6.21 -6.81 -4.61
C GLY A 55 4.79 -6.84 -4.04
N TYR A 56 3.97 -5.81 -4.28
CA TYR A 56 2.63 -5.72 -3.69
C TYR A 56 1.63 -6.67 -4.37
N ASP A 57 1.06 -7.60 -3.59
CA ASP A 57 -0.15 -8.34 -3.99
C ASP A 57 -1.41 -7.65 -3.46
N PRO A 58 -2.27 -7.08 -4.33
CA PRO A 58 -3.48 -6.40 -3.91
C PRO A 58 -4.60 -7.34 -3.46
N VAL A 59 -4.49 -8.65 -3.67
CA VAL A 59 -5.47 -9.66 -3.25
C VAL A 59 -4.96 -10.38 -2.00
N PRO A 60 -5.47 -10.05 -0.79
CA PRO A 60 -5.07 -10.71 0.43
C PRO A 60 -5.36 -12.22 0.38
N ALA A 61 -4.42 -13.04 0.88
CA ALA A 61 -4.58 -14.50 0.94
C ALA A 61 -5.80 -14.92 1.78
N GLU A 62 -6.28 -14.07 2.69
CA GLU A 62 -7.49 -14.32 3.47
C GLU A 62 -8.80 -14.23 2.65
N LEU A 63 -8.72 -13.77 1.40
CA LEU A 63 -9.84 -13.61 0.48
C LEU A 63 -9.74 -14.55 -0.73
N THR A 64 -8.70 -15.37 -0.86
CA THR A 64 -8.60 -16.33 -1.96
C THR A 64 -9.60 -17.46 -1.75
N ASP A 65 -10.40 -17.77 -2.77
CA ASP A 65 -11.26 -18.95 -2.80
C ASP A 65 -10.42 -20.24 -2.72
N ALA A 66 -11.01 -21.30 -2.14
CA ALA A 66 -10.38 -22.62 -1.98
C ALA A 66 -10.29 -23.41 -3.30
#